data_AF-A0A7Y3AGS4-F1
#
_entry.id   AF-A0A7Y3AGS4-F1
#
_cell.length_a   1.000
_cell.length_b   1.000
_cell.length_c   1.000
_cell.angle_alpha   90.00
_cell.angle_beta   90.00
_cell.angle_gamma   90.00
#
_symmetry.space_group_name_H-M   'P 1'
#
loop_
_entity.id
_entity.type
_entity.pdbx_description
1 polymer ?
#
loop_
_entity_poly.entity_id
_entity_poly.type
_entity_poly.pdbx_seq_one_letter_code
_entity_poly.pdbx_strand_id
1 'polypeptide(L)' 'VAFIRELFGSGSLFGYEILKLTTNDGWYLANGMLVLPASAFFLIALIIWVLRTLDPEQQEKN' A
#
# COMPACT_ATOMS: atom_id res chain seq x y z
N VAL A 1 2.22 -2.71 5.11
CA VAL A 1 1.67 -2.96 3.75
C VAL A 1 0.16 -3.13 3.71
N ALA A 2 -0.47 -3.83 4.68
CA ALA A 2 -1.93 -3.98 4.75
C ALA A 2 -2.66 -2.63 4.78
N PHE A 3 -2.20 -1.68 5.61
CA PHE A 3 -2.73 -0.31 5.66
C PHE A 3 -2.79 0.39 4.28
N ILE A 4 -1.69 0.35 3.52
CA ILE A 4 -1.61 0.96 2.17
C ILE A 4 -2.55 0.23 1.20
N ARG A 5 -2.68 -1.09 1.31
CA ARG A 5 -3.56 -1.88 0.45
C ARG A 5 -5.03 -1.67 0.76
N GLU A 6 -5.40 -1.51 2.02
CA GLU A 6 -6.77 -1.21 2.42
C GLU A 6 -7.16 0.19 1.96
N LEU A 7 -6.32 1.18 2.27
CA LEU A 7 -6.61 2.58 1.95
C LEU A 7 -6.65 2.83 0.43
N PHE A 8 -5.64 2.38 -0.33
CA PHE A 8 -5.55 2.66 -1.77
C PHE A 8 -6.13 1.56 -2.67
N GLY A 9 -6.31 0.35 -2.15
CA GLY A 9 -6.93 -0.75 -2.88
C GLY A 9 -8.44 -0.73 -2.74
N SER A 10 -8.96 -0.71 -1.50
CA SER A 10 -10.39 -0.80 -1.22
C SER A 10 -11.02 0.50 -0.72
N GLY A 11 -10.27 1.61 -0.62
CA GLY A 11 -10.79 2.92 -0.16
C GLY A 11 -11.24 2.95 1.30
N SER A 12 -11.03 1.85 2.02
CA SER A 12 -11.48 1.64 3.39
C SER A 12 -10.29 1.44 4.31
N LEU A 13 -10.45 1.84 5.57
CA LEU A 13 -9.45 1.65 6.59
C LEU A 13 -10.12 1.18 7.87
N PHE A 14 -9.75 -0.01 8.36
CA PHE A 14 -10.35 -0.65 9.53
C PHE A 14 -11.89 -0.77 9.44
N GLY A 15 -12.43 -0.93 8.22
CA GLY A 15 -13.87 -0.99 7.95
C GLY A 15 -14.58 0.36 7.84
N TYR A 16 -13.89 1.49 8.04
CA TYR A 16 -14.42 2.83 7.77
C TYR A 16 -14.04 3.27 6.36
N GLU A 17 -15.03 3.68 5.57
CA GLU A 17 -14.81 4.18 4.20
C GLU A 17 -14.27 5.62 4.25
N ILE A 18 -12.95 5.77 4.15
CA ILE A 18 -12.27 7.07 4.18
C ILE A 18 -12.32 7.72 2.79
N LEU A 19 -12.08 6.91 1.75
CA LEU A 19 -12.16 7.32 0.36
C LEU A 19 -13.44 6.73 -0.21
N LYS A 20 -14.48 7.56 -0.35
CA LYS A 20 -15.74 7.13 -0.98
C LYS A 20 -15.42 6.58 -2.37
N LEU A 21 -15.73 5.32 -2.60
CA LEU A 21 -15.49 4.70 -3.90
C LEU A 21 -16.47 5.24 -4.92
N THR A 22 -16.06 5.31 -6.18
CA THR A 22 -16.98 5.65 -7.29
C THR A 22 -18.18 4.70 -7.37
N THR A 23 -18.05 3.48 -6.84
CA THR A 23 -19.13 2.50 -6.71
C THR A 23 -20.19 2.90 -5.66
N ASN A 24 -19.86 3.80 -4.73
CA ASN A 24 -20.71 4.31 -3.64
C ASN A 24 -20.90 5.85 -3.74
N ASP A 25 -21.09 6.39 -4.95
CA ASP A 25 -21.24 7.84 -5.21
C ASP A 25 -20.02 8.70 -4.79
N GLY A 26 -18.84 8.08 -4.76
CA GLY A 26 -17.58 8.72 -4.41
C GLY A 26 -16.71 9.16 -5.58
N TRP A 27 -15.56 9.74 -5.26
CA TRP A 27 -14.60 10.28 -6.24
C TRP A 27 -13.37 9.40 -6.41
N TYR A 28 -13.26 8.32 -5.62
CA TYR A 28 -12.08 7.47 -5.61
C TYR A 28 -12.30 6.18 -6.40
N LEU A 29 -11.52 5.99 -7.47
CA LEU A 29 -11.49 4.73 -8.21
C LEU A 29 -10.56 3.76 -7.48
N ALA A 30 -11.11 2.65 -6.98
CA ALA A 30 -10.32 1.59 -6.37
C ALA A 30 -9.21 1.12 -7.32
N ASN A 31 -7.97 1.13 -6.85
CA ASN A 31 -6.84 0.73 -7.68
C ASN A 31 -6.70 -0.80 -7.66
N GLY A 32 -7.33 -1.47 -8.62
CA GLY A 32 -7.35 -2.94 -8.73
C GLY A 32 -5.96 -3.58 -8.79
N MET A 33 -4.95 -2.83 -9.24
CA MET A 33 -3.55 -3.30 -9.22
C MET A 33 -3.00 -3.47 -7.79
N LEU A 34 -3.41 -2.63 -6.83
CA LEU A 34 -3.00 -2.71 -5.42
C LEU A 34 -3.77 -3.79 -4.63
N VAL A 35 -4.90 -4.26 -5.16
CA VAL A 35 -5.68 -5.35 -4.59
C VAL A 35 -4.99 -6.70 -4.86
N LEU A 36 -4.35 -6.85 -6.02
CA LEU A 36 -3.66 -8.09 -6.40
C LEU A 36 -2.57 -8.48 -5.37
N PRO A 37 -2.45 -9.77 -4.99
CA PRO A 37 -1.45 -10.22 -4.03
C PRO A 37 0.00 -9.95 -4.50
N ALA A 38 0.26 -9.92 -5.81
CA ALA A 38 1.56 -9.58 -6.38
C ALA A 38 2.04 -8.16 -6.00
N SER A 39 1.13 -7.18 -5.89
CA SER A 39 1.47 -5.80 -5.52
C SER A 39 2.01 -5.67 -4.10
N ALA A 40 1.67 -6.60 -3.21
CA ALA A 40 2.16 -6.62 -1.84
C ALA A 40 3.68 -6.85 -1.79
N PHE A 41 4.21 -7.73 -2.65
CA PHE A 41 5.66 -7.98 -2.72
C PHE A 41 6.43 -6.75 -3.19
N PHE A 42 5.92 -6.04 -4.20
CA PHE A 42 6.52 -4.77 -4.65
C PHE A 42 6.50 -3.70 -3.55
N LEU A 43 5.39 -3.57 -2.82
CA LEU A 43 5.29 -2.65 -1.70
C LEU A 43 6.28 -2.97 -0.58
N ILE A 44 6.43 -4.25 -0.21
CA ILE A 44 7.41 -4.67 0.81
C ILE A 44 8.84 -4.37 0.33
N ALA A 45 9.17 -4.72 -0.91
CA ALA A 45 10.48 -4.46 -1.49
C ALA A 45 10.81 -2.96 -1.51
N LEU A 46 9.86 -2.11 -1.89
CA LEU A 46 10.02 -0.66 -1.89
C LEU A 46 10.20 -0.10 -0.48
N ILE A 47 9.42 -0.58 0.50
CA ILE A 47 9.56 -0.17 1.91
C ILE A 47 10.95 -0.54 2.45
N ILE A 48 11.41 -1.76 2.22
CA ILE A 48 12.75 -2.20 2.64
C ILE A 48 13.83 -1.37 1.97
N TRP A 49 13.67 -1.08 0.67
CA TRP A 49 14.62 -0.25 -0.07
C TRP A 49 14.69 1.18 0.47
N VAL A 50 13.55 1.82 0.75
CA VAL A 50 13.50 3.16 1.36
C VAL A 50 14.13 3.14 2.75
N LEU A 51 13.79 2.16 3.59
CA LEU A 51 14.36 2.02 4.93
C LEU A 51 15.89 1.86 4.87
N ARG A 52 16.41 1.02 3.97
CA ARG A 52 17.86 0.83 3.77
C ARG A 52 18.56 2.03 3.12
N THR A 53 17.81 2.90 2.45
CA THR A 53 18.36 4.15 1.87
C THR A 53 18.48 5.23 2.94
N LEU A 54 17.53 5.28 3.88
CA LEU A 54 17.53 6.22 5.00
C LEU A 54 18.46 5.77 6.14
N ASP A 55 18.58 4.47 6.37
CA ASP A 55 19.45 3.86 7.37
C ASP A 55 20.34 2.78 6.73
N PRO A 56 21.49 3.17 6.14
CA PRO A 56 22.41 2.24 5.50
C PRO A 56 23.16 1.35 6.50
N GLU A 57 23.10 1.61 7.81
CA GLU A 57 23.72 0.74 8.83
C GLU A 57 23.02 -0.63 8.91
N GLN A 58 21.74 -0.69 8.51
CA GLN A 58 20.96 -1.92 8.36
C GLN A 58 21.39 -2.80 7.17
N GLN A 59 22.33 -2.33 6.32
CA GLN A 59 22.85 -3.14 5.22
C GLN A 59 23.88 -4.14 5.75
N GLU A 60 23.58 -5.44 5.62
CA GLU A 60 24.53 -6.50 5.97
C GLU A 60 25.82 -6.32 5.14
N LYS A 61 26.96 -6.25 5.84
CA LYS A 61 28.28 -6.16 5.22
C LYS A 61 28.73 -7.58 4.84
N ASN A 62 28.91 -7.81 3.54
CA ASN A 62 29.56 -9.00 3.01
C ASN A 62 31.09 -8.87 3.05
#